data_AF-A0A0R2QUA9-F1
#
_entry.id   AF-A0A0R2QUA9-F1
#
_cell.length_a   1.000
_cell.length_b   1.000
_cell.length_c   1.000
_cell.angle_alpha   90.00
_cell.angle_beta   90.00
_cell.angle_gamma   90.00
#
_symmetry.space_group_name_H-M   'P 1'
#
loop_
_entity.id
_entity.type
_entity.pdbx_description
1 polymer ?
#
loop_
_entity_poly.entity_id
_entity_poly.type
_entity_poly.pdbx_seq_one_letter_code
_entity_poly.pdbx_strand_id
1 'polypeptide(L)'
;MPLLQKIEENDCQIAIWDMSESLDSLIRSSISLELSKFKTEKRKKEFLASRLLLNELLPNASISYNKYGAPEIGNNHFISISHSKNLAAIIISKNKVGLDIEIISGKPLRLASKFISKDSHNPLSKEKATLIWCCKEAVFKWHQK
;
A
#
# COMPACT_ATOMS: atom_id res chain seq x y z
N MET A 1 15.81 -0.39 -12.13
CA MET A 1 15.14 -1.47 -11.38
C MET A 1 14.08 -0.82 -10.52
N PRO A 2 12.80 -1.16 -10.71
CA PRO A 2 11.68 -0.45 -10.08
C PRO A 2 11.33 -0.91 -8.65
N LEU A 3 11.77 -2.10 -8.24
CA LEU A 3 11.75 -2.52 -6.84
C LEU A 3 12.77 -1.70 -6.05
N LEU A 4 12.28 -0.85 -5.14
CA LEU A 4 13.12 0.04 -4.33
C LEU A 4 13.69 -0.66 -3.10
N GLN A 5 12.86 -1.45 -2.42
CA GLN A 5 13.23 -2.04 -1.14
C GLN A 5 12.44 -3.32 -0.90
N LYS A 6 13.12 -4.29 -0.28
CA LYS A 6 12.53 -5.50 0.31
C LYS A 6 13.04 -5.61 1.75
N ILE A 7 12.13 -5.82 2.69
CA ILE A 7 12.41 -5.92 4.12
C ILE A 7 11.80 -7.23 4.61
N GLU A 8 12.57 -8.01 5.38
CA GLU A 8 12.08 -9.22 6.02
C GLU A 8 12.33 -9.10 7.53
N GLU A 9 11.26 -9.04 8.32
CA GLU A 9 11.34 -8.85 9.76
C GLU A 9 10.07 -9.39 10.43
N ASN A 10 10.20 -10.03 11.61
CA ASN A 10 9.05 -10.53 12.40
C ASN A 10 8.05 -11.37 11.59
N ASP A 11 8.54 -12.30 10.76
CA ASP A 11 7.72 -13.11 9.83
C ASP A 11 6.82 -12.28 8.89
N CYS A 12 7.27 -11.08 8.58
CA CYS A 12 6.65 -10.18 7.60
C CYS A 12 7.64 -9.88 6.49
N GLN A 13 7.14 -9.88 5.25
CA GLN A 13 7.88 -9.42 4.08
C GLN A 13 7.22 -8.14 3.57
N ILE A 14 7.98 -7.05 3.51
CA ILE A 14 7.53 -5.76 2.96
C ILE A 14 8.29 -5.51 1.67
N ALA A 15 7.60 -5.06 0.63
CA ALA A 15 8.25 -4.62 -0.60
C ALA A 15 7.65 -3.32 -1.12
N ILE A 16 8.52 -2.44 -1.65
CA ILE A 16 8.16 -1.11 -2.14
C ILE A 16 8.60 -0.97 -3.61
N TRP A 17 7.71 -0.48 -4.45
CA TRP A 17 7.91 -0.26 -5.88
C TRP A 17 7.78 1.21 -6.24
N ASP A 18 8.68 1.72 -7.07
CA ASP A 18 8.54 3.02 -7.72
C ASP A 18 7.86 2.86 -9.09
N MET A 19 6.69 3.48 -9.23
CA MET A 19 5.88 3.47 -10.44
C MET A 19 6.26 4.62 -11.40
N SER A 20 7.53 5.02 -11.43
CA SER A 20 8.07 6.03 -12.34
C SER A 20 8.10 5.58 -13.80
N GLU A 21 8.04 4.28 -14.04
CA GLU A 21 7.98 3.65 -15.37
C GLU A 21 6.70 4.02 -16.15
N SER A 22 6.74 3.88 -17.48
CA SER A 22 5.55 4.04 -18.32
C SER A 22 4.57 2.88 -18.08
N LEU A 23 3.27 3.13 -18.33
CA LEU A 23 2.26 2.08 -18.20
C LEU A 23 2.57 0.89 -19.12
N ASP A 24 3.01 1.13 -20.35
CA ASP A 24 3.35 0.06 -21.30
C ASP A 24 4.50 -0.82 -20.80
N SER A 25 5.47 -0.24 -20.10
CA SER A 25 6.56 -1.01 -19.50
C SER A 25 6.03 -1.94 -18.40
N LEU A 26 5.17 -1.42 -17.52
CA LEU A 26 4.54 -2.22 -16.47
C LEU A 26 3.67 -3.35 -17.04
N ILE A 27 2.94 -3.08 -18.14
CA ILE A 27 2.12 -4.09 -18.82
C ILE A 27 3.01 -5.22 -19.35
N ARG A 28 4.13 -4.91 -20.00
CA ARG A 28 5.08 -5.91 -20.52
C ARG A 28 5.70 -6.77 -19.43
N SER A 29 5.92 -6.20 -18.24
CA SER A 29 6.44 -6.93 -17.08
C SER A 29 5.38 -7.74 -16.35
N SER A 30 4.09 -7.50 -16.62
CA SER A 30 2.97 -8.16 -15.94
C SER A 30 2.41 -9.33 -16.74
N ILE A 31 1.81 -10.28 -16.04
CA ILE A 31 0.95 -11.32 -16.66
C ILE A 31 -0.25 -10.63 -17.32
N SER A 32 -0.83 -11.22 -18.37
CA SER A 32 -2.05 -10.70 -19.03
C SER A 32 -3.16 -10.45 -18.00
N LEU A 33 -3.34 -9.18 -17.64
CA LEU A 33 -4.24 -8.73 -16.59
C LEU A 33 -5.27 -7.76 -17.19
N GLU A 34 -6.52 -7.90 -16.77
CA GLU A 34 -7.60 -7.05 -17.26
C GLU A 34 -7.54 -5.64 -16.63
N LEU A 35 -7.24 -4.64 -17.47
CA LEU A 35 -7.11 -3.23 -17.08
C LEU A 35 -8.29 -2.35 -17.52
N SER A 36 -9.23 -2.90 -18.29
CA SER A 36 -10.41 -2.22 -18.85
C SER A 36 -11.24 -1.49 -17.78
N LYS A 37 -11.33 -2.09 -16.59
CA LYS A 37 -12.08 -1.57 -15.44
C LYS A 37 -11.51 -0.29 -14.82
N PHE A 38 -10.26 0.09 -15.13
CA PHE A 38 -9.61 1.25 -14.54
C PHE A 38 -9.62 2.46 -15.46
N LYS A 39 -10.23 3.56 -15.01
CA LYS A 39 -10.38 4.80 -15.78
C LYS A 39 -9.09 5.60 -15.96
N THR A 40 -8.19 5.56 -14.97
CA THR A 40 -6.98 6.40 -14.96
C THR A 40 -5.71 5.57 -15.09
N GLU A 41 -4.70 6.14 -15.76
CA GLU A 41 -3.37 5.52 -15.87
C GLU A 41 -2.78 5.23 -14.49
N LYS A 42 -2.88 6.19 -13.56
CA LYS A 42 -2.41 6.02 -12.19
C LYS A 42 -2.99 4.76 -11.54
N ARG A 43 -4.31 4.53 -11.67
CA ARG A 43 -4.95 3.37 -11.05
C ARG A 43 -4.54 2.06 -11.72
N LYS A 44 -4.30 2.07 -13.05
CA LYS A 44 -3.72 0.93 -13.77
C LYS A 44 -2.32 0.61 -13.24
N LYS A 45 -1.47 1.62 -13.05
CA LYS A 45 -0.12 1.44 -12.49
C LYS A 45 -0.14 0.88 -11.08
N GLU A 46 -0.95 1.44 -10.18
CA GLU A 46 -1.14 0.92 -8.80
C GLU A 46 -1.58 -0.57 -8.82
N PHE A 47 -2.55 -0.90 -9.68
CA PHE A 47 -3.02 -2.27 -9.83
C PHE A 47 -1.92 -3.22 -10.32
N LEU A 48 -1.17 -2.84 -11.35
CA LEU A 48 -0.07 -3.65 -11.88
C LEU A 48 1.07 -3.80 -10.87
N ALA A 49 1.52 -2.70 -10.27
CA ALA A 49 2.64 -2.68 -9.33
C ALA A 49 2.38 -3.56 -8.11
N SER A 50 1.16 -3.51 -7.53
CA SER A 50 0.81 -4.38 -6.40
C SER A 50 0.84 -5.88 -6.75
N ARG A 51 0.59 -6.25 -8.01
CA ARG A 51 0.62 -7.64 -8.48
C ARG A 51 2.02 -8.11 -8.84
N LEU A 52 2.83 -7.22 -9.41
CA LEU A 52 4.26 -7.46 -9.61
C LEU A 52 4.94 -7.66 -8.26
N LEU A 53 4.70 -6.76 -7.29
CA LEU A 53 5.20 -6.92 -5.92
C LEU A 53 4.77 -8.24 -5.28
N LEU A 54 3.50 -8.66 -5.46
CA LEU A 54 3.06 -9.95 -4.95
C LEU A 54 3.83 -11.10 -5.60
N ASN A 55 4.01 -11.07 -6.92
CA ASN A 55 4.75 -12.10 -7.63
C ASN A 55 6.22 -12.20 -7.19
N GLU A 56 6.85 -11.08 -6.82
CA GLU A 56 8.20 -11.05 -6.26
C GLU A 56 8.31 -11.67 -4.85
N LEU A 57 7.26 -11.51 -4.01
CA LEU A 57 7.29 -12.01 -2.63
C LEU A 57 6.70 -13.42 -2.49
N LEU A 58 5.61 -13.70 -3.19
CA LEU A 58 4.87 -14.96 -3.14
C LEU A 58 4.41 -15.34 -4.56
N PRO A 59 5.30 -15.94 -5.37
CA PRO A 59 4.98 -16.38 -6.72
C PRO A 59 3.74 -17.29 -6.76
N ASN A 60 2.98 -17.23 -7.84
CA ASN A 60 1.74 -17.99 -8.06
C ASN A 60 0.57 -17.62 -7.13
N ALA A 61 0.71 -16.67 -6.22
CA ALA A 61 -0.41 -16.13 -5.47
C ALA A 61 -1.21 -15.12 -6.31
N SER A 62 -2.49 -14.95 -5.97
CA SER A 62 -3.37 -13.96 -6.59
C SER A 62 -4.08 -13.11 -5.54
N ILE A 63 -4.34 -11.85 -5.87
CA ILE A 63 -5.05 -10.91 -5.00
C ILE A 63 -6.53 -10.94 -5.33
N SER A 64 -7.35 -11.35 -4.36
CA SER A 64 -8.80 -11.14 -4.34
C SER A 64 -9.16 -10.02 -3.37
N TYR A 65 -10.45 -9.67 -3.28
CA TYR A 65 -10.94 -8.68 -2.34
C TYR A 65 -12.19 -9.18 -1.63
N ASN A 66 -12.26 -8.94 -0.33
CA ASN A 66 -13.43 -9.32 0.47
C ASN A 66 -14.59 -8.33 0.29
N LYS A 67 -15.71 -8.58 0.97
CA LYS A 67 -16.92 -7.73 0.89
C LYS A 67 -16.73 -6.28 1.35
N TYR A 68 -15.67 -5.98 2.09
CA TYR A 68 -15.30 -4.63 2.55
C TYR A 68 -14.23 -3.99 1.65
N GLY A 69 -13.78 -4.68 0.61
CA GLY A 69 -12.73 -4.21 -0.30
C GLY A 69 -11.31 -4.37 0.22
N ALA A 70 -11.09 -5.11 1.33
CA ALA A 70 -9.74 -5.42 1.80
C ALA A 70 -9.13 -6.55 0.95
N PRO A 71 -7.84 -6.48 0.61
CA PRO A 71 -7.18 -7.49 -0.21
C PRO A 71 -6.99 -8.79 0.57
N GLU A 72 -7.15 -9.91 -0.12
CA GLU A 72 -6.89 -11.25 0.40
C GLU A 72 -5.97 -11.99 -0.56
N ILE A 73 -5.11 -12.84 0.00
CA ILE A 73 -4.28 -13.80 -0.74
C ILE A 73 -4.57 -15.17 -0.14
N GLY A 74 -4.52 -16.22 -0.97
CA GLY A 74 -4.69 -17.60 -0.50
C GLY A 74 -3.53 -18.08 0.39
N ASN A 75 -3.47 -19.39 0.61
CA ASN A 75 -2.32 -20.07 1.20
C ASN A 75 -2.01 -19.70 2.67
N ASN A 76 -3.01 -19.36 3.48
CA ASN A 76 -2.82 -18.96 4.90
C ASN A 76 -1.89 -17.76 5.10
N HIS A 77 -1.84 -16.83 4.13
CA HIS A 77 -1.13 -15.57 4.27
C HIS A 77 -2.11 -14.40 4.30
N PHE A 78 -1.70 -13.32 4.95
CA PHE A 78 -2.39 -12.04 4.97
C PHE A 78 -1.59 -11.02 4.18
N ILE A 79 -2.31 -10.10 3.52
CA ILE A 79 -1.72 -9.01 2.75
C ILE A 79 -2.32 -7.67 3.17
N SER A 80 -1.51 -6.62 3.14
CA SER A 80 -2.01 -5.24 3.07
C SER A 80 -1.27 -4.50 1.97
N ILE A 81 -1.99 -3.61 1.27
CA ILE A 81 -1.50 -2.87 0.12
C ILE A 81 -1.66 -1.37 0.40
N SER A 82 -0.65 -0.58 0.06
CA SER A 82 -0.72 0.87 0.12
C SER A 82 -0.08 1.53 -1.10
N HIS A 83 -0.54 2.74 -1.43
CA HIS A 83 0.03 3.54 -2.51
C HIS A 83 0.06 5.02 -2.10
N SER A 84 1.15 5.72 -2.41
CA SER A 84 1.21 7.18 -2.25
C SER A 84 2.11 7.81 -3.30
N LYS A 85 1.59 8.82 -4.00
CA LYS A 85 2.14 9.38 -5.25
C LYS A 85 2.52 8.28 -6.25
N ASN A 86 3.82 8.02 -6.43
CA ASN A 86 4.38 7.04 -7.36
C ASN A 86 4.83 5.76 -6.63
N LEU A 87 4.63 5.65 -5.32
CA LEU A 87 5.02 4.47 -4.56
C LEU A 87 3.84 3.50 -4.44
N ALA A 88 4.12 2.22 -4.64
CA ALA A 88 3.27 1.12 -4.24
C ALA A 88 4.02 0.28 -3.19
N ALA A 89 3.32 -0.22 -2.19
CA ALA A 89 3.91 -1.08 -1.18
C ALA A 89 2.95 -2.21 -0.80
N ILE A 90 3.50 -3.39 -0.56
CA ILE A 90 2.76 -4.51 0.03
C ILE A 90 3.50 -5.05 1.26
N ILE A 91 2.74 -5.61 2.19
CA ILE A 91 3.23 -6.44 3.27
C ILE A 91 2.55 -7.81 3.19
N ILE A 92 3.30 -8.89 3.41
CA ILE A 92 2.79 -10.26 3.52
C ILE A 92 3.23 -10.83 4.86
N SER A 93 2.35 -11.56 5.54
CA SER A 93 2.68 -12.29 6.77
C SER A 93 1.75 -13.48 6.97
N LYS A 94 2.13 -14.39 7.89
CA LYS A 94 1.22 -15.44 8.41
C LYS A 94 0.21 -14.89 9.42
N ASN A 95 0.45 -13.69 9.96
CA ASN A 95 -0.46 -13.00 10.87
C ASN A 95 -1.18 -11.86 10.16
N LYS A 96 -2.32 -11.42 10.72
CA LYS A 96 -3.05 -10.26 10.19
C LYS A 96 -2.18 -9.01 10.22
N VAL A 97 -2.07 -8.31 9.09
CA VAL A 97 -1.17 -7.16 8.90
C VAL A 97 -1.89 -5.96 8.30
N GLY A 98 -1.37 -4.77 8.59
CA GLY A 98 -1.79 -3.51 8.00
C GLY A 98 -0.55 -2.69 7.62
N LEU A 99 -0.58 -2.08 6.44
CA LEU A 99 0.51 -1.26 5.91
C LEU A 99 -0.05 0.02 5.32
N ASP A 100 0.55 1.14 5.68
CA ASP A 100 0.35 2.42 5.02
C ASP A 100 1.69 3.03 4.62
N ILE A 101 1.69 3.77 3.52
CA ILE A 101 2.85 4.48 3.01
C ILE A 101 2.35 5.83 2.55
N GLU A 102 2.98 6.91 3.02
CA GLU A 102 2.55 8.26 2.70
C GLU A 102 3.72 9.18 2.43
N ILE A 103 3.58 10.01 1.39
CA ILE A 103 4.48 11.12 1.16
C ILE A 103 4.11 12.26 2.12
N ILE A 104 5.11 12.76 2.84
CA ILE A 104 4.97 13.90 3.75
C ILE A 104 4.33 15.07 3.01
N SER A 105 3.21 15.56 3.54
CA SER A 105 2.42 16.61 2.90
C SER A 105 1.63 17.45 3.92
N GLY A 106 1.13 18.60 3.49
CA GLY A 106 0.29 19.45 4.34
C GLY A 106 -1.12 18.90 4.57
N LYS A 107 -1.56 17.87 3.82
CA LYS A 107 -2.94 17.39 3.88
C LYS A 107 -3.28 16.75 5.24
N PRO A 108 -2.49 15.81 5.80
CA PRO A 108 -2.72 15.30 7.15
C PRO A 108 -2.76 16.39 8.21
N LEU A 109 -1.86 17.38 8.14
CA LEU A 109 -1.82 18.50 9.09
C LEU A 109 -3.12 19.32 9.06
N ARG A 110 -3.65 19.66 7.88
CA ARG A 110 -4.93 20.38 7.77
C ARG A 110 -6.12 19.58 8.28
N LEU A 111 -6.04 18.25 8.21
CA LEU A 111 -7.11 17.34 8.65
C LEU A 111 -6.92 16.88 10.09
N ALA A 112 -5.86 17.31 10.79
CA ALA A 112 -5.45 16.81 12.10
C ALA A 112 -6.59 16.79 13.12
N SER A 113 -7.43 17.83 13.14
CA SER A 113 -8.57 17.93 14.06
C SER A 113 -9.60 16.80 13.95
N LYS A 114 -9.58 16.01 12.86
CA LYS A 114 -10.47 14.86 12.67
C LYS A 114 -9.93 13.55 13.27
N PHE A 115 -8.64 13.49 13.61
CA PHE A 115 -8.00 12.24 14.04
C PHE A 115 -6.92 12.41 15.12
N ILE A 116 -6.60 13.65 15.51
CA ILE A 116 -5.67 14.01 16.58
C ILE A 116 -6.43 14.90 17.55
N SER A 117 -6.37 14.57 18.84
CA SER A 117 -6.96 15.41 19.89
C SER A 117 -6.24 16.76 19.98
N LYS A 118 -6.97 17.84 20.30
CA LYS A 118 -6.44 19.21 20.32
C LYS A 118 -5.27 19.40 21.30
N ASP A 119 -5.23 18.63 22.39
CA ASP A 119 -4.23 18.76 23.44
C ASP A 119 -3.00 17.86 23.23
N SER A 120 -3.06 16.97 22.24
CA SER A 120 -1.97 16.06 21.90
C SER A 120 -1.07 16.65 20.81
N HIS A 121 0.24 16.75 21.10
CA HIS A 121 1.33 17.08 20.16
C HIS A 121 1.37 18.51 19.59
N ASN A 122 1.29 19.54 20.44
CA ASN A 122 1.47 20.93 20.03
C ASN A 122 2.93 21.42 20.27
N PRO A 123 3.65 21.97 19.26
CA PRO A 123 3.23 22.20 17.88
C PRO A 123 3.24 20.94 17.01
N LEU A 124 2.20 20.80 16.19
CA LEU A 124 2.07 19.69 15.25
C LEU A 124 2.72 20.05 13.92
N SER A 125 3.75 19.31 13.53
CA SER A 125 4.42 19.47 12.23
C SER A 125 3.75 18.64 11.13
N LYS A 126 4.10 18.90 9.86
CA LYS A 126 3.60 18.11 8.72
C LYS A 126 4.06 16.66 8.83
N GLU A 127 5.31 16.44 9.20
CA GLU A 127 5.95 15.13 9.38
C GLU A 127 5.21 14.33 10.46
N LYS A 128 4.99 14.94 11.64
CA LYS A 128 4.25 14.30 12.73
C LYS A 128 2.81 14.00 12.34
N ALA A 129 2.12 14.94 11.71
CA ALA A 129 0.74 14.73 11.26
C ALA A 129 0.64 13.61 10.20
N THR A 130 1.58 13.55 9.26
CA THR A 130 1.65 12.46 8.27
C THR A 130 1.96 11.13 8.93
N LEU A 131 2.88 11.08 9.88
CA LEU A 131 3.19 9.84 10.61
C LEU A 131 1.96 9.32 11.38
N ILE A 132 1.29 10.18 12.15
CA ILE A 132 0.09 9.79 12.90
C ILE A 132 -1.02 9.32 11.96
N TRP A 133 -1.19 10.01 10.82
CA TRP A 133 -2.13 9.58 9.77
C TRP A 133 -1.78 8.18 9.25
N CYS A 134 -0.51 7.94 8.91
CA CYS A 134 -0.01 6.66 8.43
C CYS A 134 -0.27 5.53 9.44
N CYS A 135 0.02 5.77 10.73
CA CYS A 135 -0.30 4.81 11.81
C CYS A 135 -1.80 4.50 11.87
N LYS A 136 -2.65 5.53 11.83
CA LYS A 136 -4.10 5.38 11.89
C LYS A 136 -4.64 4.58 10.69
N GLU A 137 -4.18 4.86 9.47
CA GLU A 137 -4.59 4.13 8.25
C GLU A 137 -4.06 2.69 8.24
N ALA A 138 -2.85 2.44 8.75
CA ALA A 138 -2.31 1.08 8.90
C ALA A 138 -3.18 0.24 9.85
N VAL A 139 -3.62 0.81 10.98
CA VAL A 139 -4.57 0.14 11.91
C VAL A 139 -5.93 -0.10 11.25
N PHE A 140 -6.45 0.87 10.49
CA PHE A 140 -7.71 0.70 9.76
C PHE A 140 -7.63 -0.44 8.73
N LYS A 141 -6.54 -0.53 7.97
CA LYS A 141 -6.31 -1.63 7.02
C LYS A 141 -6.11 -2.97 7.71
N TRP A 142 -5.46 -2.99 8.87
CA TRP A 142 -5.40 -4.18 9.72
C TRP A 142 -6.78 -4.61 10.21
N HIS A 143 -7.70 -3.69 10.48
CA HIS A 143 -9.06 -4.01 10.93
C HIS A 143 -9.90 -4.73 9.84
N GLN A 144 -9.72 -4.37 8.56
CA GLN A 144 -10.39 -4.96 7.39
C GLN A 144 -11.94 -4.92 7.43
N LYS A 145 -12.51 -4.00 8.20
CA LYS A 145 -13.96 -3.78 8.36
C LYS A 145 -14.25 -2.30 8.61
#